data_AF-A0A4Q7KIS3-F1
#
_entry.id   AF-A0A4Q7KIS3-F1
#
_cell.length_a   1.000
_cell.length_b   1.000
_cell.length_c   1.000
_cell.angle_alpha   90.00
_cell.angle_beta   90.00
_cell.angle_gamma   90.00
#
_symmetry.space_group_name_H-M   'P 1'
#
loop_
_entity.id
_entity.type
_entity.pdbx_description
1 polymer ?
#
loop_
_entity_poly.entity_id
_entity_poly.type
_entity_poly.pdbx_seq_one_letter_code
_entity_poly.pdbx_strand_id
1 'polypeptide(L)'
;MTDEFDYTTLATCTMWPEPTDPGRGAAALAEHGDRAAALAATGLTPDPRRGFVHRVVCGTCKGAGTVGAYSGDLTEWEDNAYTCGHCHCSGDEPDSPVDDVPDEAHVIALGDRVDAVTEVEGFAWELVDRLGALGCAVTRLAWQVGRPRNTGWYLVPYPVTAATSTVPSRLLGKDDFEVVKPVYAIKGEGDSPLSMTGHGGNLAQHARWQEVTRRGLRYPDADELPKIYKTLAGNPAAGKPFTELRNPYTPLLHIWRAGFGVDYIDDTIKLRVHAK
;
A
#
# COMPACT_ATOMS: atom_id res chain seq x y z
N MET A 1 -12.44 21.44 3.62
CA MET A 1 -13.20 20.31 4.16
C MET A 1 -12.19 19.37 4.79
N THR A 2 -12.36 19.02 6.06
CA THR A 2 -11.56 17.97 6.70
C THR A 2 -12.12 16.64 6.22
N ASP A 3 -11.30 15.84 5.55
CA ASP A 3 -11.69 14.47 5.16
C ASP A 3 -11.80 13.63 6.42
N GLU A 4 -13.01 13.51 6.97
CA GLU A 4 -13.24 12.76 8.20
C GLU A 4 -13.19 11.25 7.89
N PHE A 5 -12.28 10.54 8.56
CA PHE A 5 -12.16 9.09 8.46
C PHE A 5 -12.65 8.46 9.78
N ASP A 6 -13.60 7.54 9.68
CA ASP A 6 -14.12 6.82 10.85
C ASP A 6 -13.18 5.67 11.26
N TYR A 7 -12.39 5.93 12.29
CA TYR A 7 -11.43 4.98 12.86
C TYR A 7 -12.08 3.80 13.61
N THR A 8 -13.37 3.87 13.96
CA THR A 8 -14.03 2.83 14.77
C THR A 8 -14.11 1.49 14.03
N THR A 9 -14.12 1.53 12.70
CA THR A 9 -14.24 0.36 11.81
C THR A 9 -12.95 -0.42 11.61
N LEU A 10 -11.80 0.09 12.06
CA LEU A 10 -10.51 -0.59 11.91
C LEU A 10 -10.23 -1.61 13.02
N ALA A 11 -11.00 -1.58 14.10
CA ALA A 11 -10.81 -2.46 15.26
C ALA A 11 -11.29 -3.90 15.02
N THR A 12 -12.04 -4.17 13.95
CA THR A 12 -12.66 -5.49 13.73
C THR A 12 -11.81 -6.48 12.93
N CYS A 13 -10.64 -6.09 12.40
CA CYS A 13 -9.66 -6.98 11.73
C CYS A 13 -10.23 -7.98 10.69
N THR A 14 -11.46 -7.84 10.23
CA THR A 14 -12.00 -8.60 9.10
C THR A 14 -11.67 -7.85 7.81
N MET A 15 -10.38 -7.67 7.54
CA MET A 15 -9.91 -7.14 6.27
C MET A 15 -9.82 -8.27 5.25
N TRP A 16 -10.97 -8.73 4.77
CA TRP A 16 -11.17 -9.47 3.52
C TRP A 16 -12.67 -9.55 3.29
N PRO A 17 -13.24 -9.09 2.17
CA PRO A 17 -14.31 -9.89 1.62
C PRO A 17 -13.67 -11.18 1.13
N GLU A 18 -13.99 -12.31 1.79
CA GLU A 18 -13.65 -13.61 1.23
C GLU A 18 -14.15 -13.69 -0.22
N PRO A 19 -13.44 -14.42 -1.10
CA PRO A 19 -13.95 -14.75 -2.42
C PRO A 19 -15.45 -15.07 -2.38
N THR A 20 -16.27 -14.32 -3.12
CA THR A 20 -17.72 -14.57 -3.15
C THR A 20 -18.02 -15.84 -3.92
N ASP A 21 -17.18 -16.15 -4.90
CA ASP A 21 -17.15 -17.41 -5.65
C ASP A 21 -15.71 -17.67 -6.12
N PRO A 22 -14.89 -18.36 -5.33
CA PRO A 22 -13.51 -18.66 -5.70
C PRO A 22 -13.39 -19.46 -7.01
N GLY A 23 -14.48 -20.09 -7.47
CA GLY A 23 -14.53 -20.82 -8.74
C GLY A 23 -14.71 -19.93 -9.97
N ARG A 24 -15.17 -18.67 -9.81
CA ARG A 24 -15.55 -17.81 -10.95
C ARG A 24 -14.38 -17.50 -11.88
N GLY A 25 -13.22 -17.15 -11.32
CA GLY A 25 -12.01 -16.89 -12.12
C GLY A 25 -11.48 -18.16 -12.81
N ALA A 26 -11.49 -19.29 -12.10
CA ALA A 26 -11.07 -20.58 -12.65
C ALA A 26 -12.01 -21.08 -13.76
N ALA A 27 -13.33 -20.90 -13.59
CA ALA A 27 -14.32 -21.23 -14.60
C ALA A 27 -14.14 -20.38 -15.87
N ALA A 28 -13.93 -19.07 -15.73
CA ALA A 28 -13.67 -18.18 -16.85
C ALA A 28 -12.39 -18.56 -17.62
N LEU A 29 -11.32 -18.94 -16.91
CA LEU A 29 -10.09 -19.45 -17.53
C LEU A 29 -10.33 -20.72 -18.33
N ALA A 30 -11.10 -21.66 -17.78
CA ALA A 30 -11.42 -22.92 -18.44
C ALA A 30 -12.29 -22.73 -19.71
N GLU A 31 -13.17 -21.73 -19.72
CA GLU A 31 -14.05 -21.42 -20.84
C GLU A 31 -13.34 -20.66 -21.97
N HIS A 32 -12.56 -19.63 -21.64
CA HIS A 32 -12.07 -18.69 -22.64
C HIS A 32 -10.65 -19.01 -23.16
N GLY A 33 -9.83 -19.78 -22.43
CA GLY A 33 -8.46 -20.16 -22.80
C GLY A 33 -7.44 -19.01 -22.89
N ASP A 34 -7.91 -17.78 -23.15
CA ASP A 34 -7.19 -16.52 -23.13
C ASP A 34 -7.45 -15.79 -21.80
N ARG A 35 -6.38 -15.30 -21.16
CA ARG A 35 -6.43 -14.74 -19.80
C ARG A 35 -7.06 -13.35 -19.75
N ALA A 36 -6.86 -12.54 -20.78
CA ALA A 36 -7.49 -11.21 -20.86
C ALA A 36 -9.00 -11.36 -21.11
N ALA A 37 -9.39 -12.28 -22.00
CA ALA A 37 -10.78 -12.64 -22.23
C ALA A 37 -11.43 -13.24 -20.97
N ALA A 38 -10.74 -14.12 -20.25
CA ALA A 38 -11.23 -14.70 -19.00
C ALA A 38 -11.47 -13.65 -17.92
N LEU A 39 -10.55 -12.69 -17.74
CA LEU A 39 -10.76 -11.60 -16.79
C LEU A 39 -11.88 -10.65 -17.23
N ALA A 40 -12.00 -10.35 -18.52
CA ALA A 40 -13.10 -9.55 -19.04
C ALA A 40 -14.47 -10.24 -18.85
N ALA A 41 -14.52 -11.56 -18.99
CA ALA A 41 -15.73 -12.36 -18.80
C ALA A 41 -16.23 -12.34 -17.34
N THR A 42 -15.38 -11.98 -16.38
CA THR A 42 -15.83 -11.76 -14.99
C THR A 42 -16.58 -10.44 -14.80
N GLY A 43 -16.59 -9.57 -15.81
CA GLY A 43 -17.22 -8.24 -15.77
C GLY A 43 -16.25 -7.12 -15.39
N LEU A 44 -14.97 -7.41 -15.17
CA LEU A 44 -13.98 -6.37 -14.95
C LEU A 44 -13.74 -5.60 -16.26
N THR A 45 -14.14 -4.33 -16.28
CA THR A 45 -14.00 -3.48 -17.47
C THR A 45 -12.52 -3.22 -17.77
N PRO A 46 -12.04 -3.41 -19.02
CA PRO A 46 -10.66 -3.08 -19.38
C PRO A 46 -10.32 -1.60 -19.13
N ASP A 47 -9.14 -1.33 -18.57
CA ASP A 47 -8.57 0.02 -18.43
C ASP A 47 -7.13 -0.01 -18.94
N PRO A 48 -6.74 0.82 -19.92
CA PRO A 48 -5.37 0.85 -20.46
C PRO A 48 -4.32 1.33 -19.45
N ARG A 49 -4.74 1.84 -18.30
CA ARG A 49 -3.86 2.25 -17.19
C ARG A 49 -3.71 1.14 -16.13
N ARG A 50 -4.35 -0.01 -16.32
CA ARG A 50 -4.25 -1.19 -15.45
C ARG A 50 -3.24 -2.17 -16.02
N GLY A 51 -2.18 -2.42 -15.26
CA GLY A 51 -1.23 -3.49 -15.51
C GLY A 51 -1.28 -4.59 -14.44
N PHE A 52 -0.46 -5.61 -14.64
CA PHE A 52 -0.35 -6.80 -13.80
C PHE A 52 1.12 -7.10 -13.53
N VAL A 53 1.50 -7.18 -12.25
CA VAL A 53 2.86 -7.50 -11.81
C VAL A 53 3.01 -9.02 -11.85
N HIS A 54 3.83 -9.52 -12.76
CA HIS A 54 4.09 -10.95 -12.85
C HIS A 54 5.21 -11.37 -11.90
N ARG A 55 4.95 -12.42 -11.13
CA ARG A 55 5.96 -13.04 -10.28
C ARG A 55 7.08 -13.61 -11.14
N VAL A 56 8.30 -13.23 -10.83
CA VAL A 56 9.51 -13.78 -11.42
C VAL A 56 10.24 -14.60 -10.36
N VAL A 57 10.67 -15.81 -10.71
CA VAL A 57 11.51 -16.59 -9.79
C VAL A 57 12.78 -15.78 -9.52
N CYS A 58 12.93 -15.31 -8.27
CA CYS A 58 14.07 -14.49 -7.88
C CYS A 58 15.38 -15.17 -8.26
N GLY A 59 16.24 -14.48 -9.01
CA GLY A 59 17.49 -15.07 -9.50
C GLY A 59 18.45 -15.48 -8.39
N THR A 60 18.38 -14.77 -7.26
CA THR A 60 19.24 -14.98 -6.07
C THR A 60 18.76 -16.17 -5.24
N CYS A 61 17.47 -16.19 -4.89
CA CYS A 61 16.91 -17.18 -3.98
C CYS A 61 16.32 -18.39 -4.71
N LYS A 62 16.06 -18.26 -6.01
CA LYS A 62 15.44 -19.26 -6.89
C LYS A 62 14.06 -19.73 -6.39
N GLY A 63 13.32 -18.84 -5.73
CA GLY A 63 12.07 -19.18 -5.03
C GLY A 63 12.28 -19.98 -3.73
N ALA A 64 13.52 -20.33 -3.39
CA ALA A 64 13.94 -20.95 -2.14
C ALA A 64 14.58 -19.90 -1.20
N GLY A 65 14.88 -20.26 0.04
CA GLY A 65 15.38 -19.32 1.05
C GLY A 65 15.78 -20.03 2.34
N THR A 66 16.32 -19.28 3.29
CA THR A 66 16.81 -19.78 4.57
C THR A 66 16.13 -19.07 5.74
N VAL A 67 16.02 -19.79 6.86
CA VAL A 67 15.42 -19.31 8.12
C VAL A 67 16.34 -18.30 8.81
N GLY A 68 15.85 -17.10 9.14
CA GLY A 68 16.50 -16.15 10.07
C GLY A 68 16.39 -14.64 9.78
N ALA A 69 15.92 -13.92 10.81
CA ALA A 69 16.12 -12.50 11.21
C ALA A 69 15.30 -11.33 10.59
N TYR A 70 14.65 -10.54 11.47
CA TYR A 70 14.37 -9.12 11.26
C TYR A 70 15.40 -8.23 12.00
N SER A 71 15.75 -7.14 11.33
CA SER A 71 16.87 -6.24 11.60
C SER A 71 16.61 -5.22 12.71
N GLY A 72 16.48 -5.62 13.97
CA GLY A 72 16.26 -4.63 15.04
C GLY A 72 16.63 -5.05 16.46
N ASP A 73 16.35 -6.30 16.83
CA ASP A 73 16.66 -6.82 18.16
C ASP A 73 17.41 -8.15 18.00
N LEU A 74 18.60 -8.26 18.59
CA LEU A 74 19.41 -9.48 18.55
C LEU A 74 18.81 -10.60 19.42
N THR A 75 17.69 -10.36 20.10
CA THR A 75 17.08 -11.29 21.07
C THR A 75 15.66 -11.76 20.71
N GLU A 76 14.97 -11.10 19.78
CA GLU A 76 13.68 -11.59 19.26
C GLU A 76 13.92 -12.56 18.10
N TRP A 77 14.08 -13.83 18.46
CA TRP A 77 14.24 -14.93 17.52
C TRP A 77 12.86 -15.52 17.19
N GLU A 78 12.35 -15.26 15.99
CA GLU A 78 11.25 -16.07 15.45
C GLU A 78 11.85 -17.34 14.85
N ASP A 79 11.81 -18.44 15.63
CA ASP A 79 12.06 -19.77 15.10
C ASP A 79 11.14 -20.00 13.89
N ASN A 80 11.73 -20.22 12.71
CA ASN A 80 11.09 -20.47 11.40
C ASN A 80 10.73 -19.26 10.52
N ALA A 81 11.17 -18.02 10.82
CA ALA A 81 10.99 -16.89 9.90
C ALA A 81 11.87 -17.02 8.64
N TYR A 82 11.27 -17.35 7.50
CA TYR A 82 11.90 -17.53 6.19
C TYR A 82 11.87 -16.22 5.39
N THR A 83 13.02 -15.58 5.11
CA THR A 83 13.05 -14.40 4.22
C THR A 83 14.35 -14.31 3.39
N CYS A 84 14.21 -14.02 2.10
CA CYS A 84 15.33 -13.58 1.25
C CYS A 84 15.48 -12.06 1.38
N GLY A 85 16.66 -11.53 1.69
CA GLY A 85 16.86 -10.07 1.78
C GLY A 85 16.64 -9.31 0.46
N HIS A 86 16.58 -10.00 -0.68
CA HIS A 86 16.37 -9.41 -2.01
C HIS A 86 14.87 -9.35 -2.39
N CYS A 87 14.20 -10.50 -2.43
CA CYS A 87 12.79 -10.60 -2.85
C CYS A 87 11.83 -10.98 -1.70
N HIS A 88 12.34 -11.20 -0.48
CA HIS A 88 11.60 -11.73 0.67
C HIS A 88 10.80 -13.00 0.36
N CYS A 89 11.32 -13.78 -0.59
CA CYS A 89 10.76 -15.03 -1.10
C CYS A 89 9.35 -14.91 -1.71
N SER A 90 8.94 -13.72 -2.16
CA SER A 90 7.69 -13.58 -2.91
C SER A 90 7.86 -13.86 -4.41
N GLY A 91 9.10 -13.87 -4.91
CA GLY A 91 9.36 -13.84 -6.35
C GLY A 91 8.99 -12.49 -6.98
N ASP A 92 8.89 -11.43 -6.18
CA ASP A 92 8.65 -10.08 -6.69
C ASP A 92 9.93 -9.27 -6.52
N GLU A 93 10.71 -9.18 -7.59
CA GLU A 93 11.84 -8.23 -7.66
C GLU A 93 11.28 -6.81 -7.88
N PRO A 94 11.96 -5.74 -7.43
CA PRO A 94 11.58 -4.36 -7.74
C PRO A 94 11.31 -4.15 -9.23
N ASP A 95 12.07 -4.86 -10.07
CA ASP A 95 12.06 -4.84 -11.53
C ASP A 95 11.10 -5.87 -12.16
N SER A 96 10.22 -6.49 -11.37
CA SER A 96 9.21 -7.42 -11.90
C SER A 96 8.41 -6.73 -13.01
N PRO A 97 8.22 -7.39 -14.17
CA PRO A 97 7.55 -6.79 -15.29
C PRO A 97 6.10 -6.49 -14.93
N VAL A 98 5.61 -5.39 -15.49
CA VAL A 98 4.21 -4.99 -15.39
C VAL A 98 3.67 -4.95 -16.80
N ASP A 99 2.82 -5.93 -17.12
CA ASP A 99 2.24 -6.10 -18.45
C ASP A 99 0.73 -5.80 -18.43
N ASP A 100 0.14 -5.57 -19.59
CA ASP A 100 -1.30 -5.31 -19.72
C ASP A 100 -2.15 -6.61 -19.67
N VAL A 101 -1.49 -7.78 -19.65
CA VAL A 101 -2.15 -9.09 -19.71
C VAL A 101 -2.04 -9.77 -18.34
N PRO A 102 -3.16 -10.17 -17.71
CA PRO A 102 -3.10 -10.90 -16.44
C PRO A 102 -2.54 -12.31 -16.61
N ASP A 103 -1.89 -12.84 -15.57
CA ASP A 103 -1.64 -14.28 -15.47
C ASP A 103 -2.82 -15.01 -14.79
N GLU A 104 -2.75 -16.35 -14.72
CA GLU A 104 -3.78 -17.18 -14.09
C GLU A 104 -4.07 -16.78 -12.64
N ALA A 105 -3.04 -16.43 -11.86
CA ALA A 105 -3.21 -16.03 -10.47
C ALA A 105 -3.99 -14.71 -10.35
N HIS A 106 -3.79 -13.77 -11.27
CA HIS A 106 -4.59 -12.54 -11.33
C HIS A 106 -6.04 -12.81 -11.66
N VAL A 107 -6.32 -13.65 -12.68
CA VAL A 107 -7.69 -13.96 -13.06
C VAL A 107 -8.44 -14.65 -11.92
N ILE A 108 -7.78 -15.58 -11.22
CA ILE A 108 -8.36 -16.25 -10.05
C ILE A 108 -8.58 -15.27 -8.90
N ALA A 109 -7.59 -14.41 -8.58
CA ALA A 109 -7.65 -13.54 -7.40
C ALA A 109 -8.59 -12.33 -7.55
N LEU A 110 -8.80 -11.85 -8.78
CA LEU A 110 -9.61 -10.66 -9.07
C LEU A 110 -10.99 -11.03 -9.64
N GLY A 111 -11.11 -12.22 -10.24
CA GLY A 111 -12.27 -12.62 -11.04
C GLY A 111 -13.59 -12.65 -10.30
N ASP A 112 -13.59 -12.76 -8.98
CA ASP A 112 -14.80 -12.79 -8.16
C ASP A 112 -14.95 -11.56 -7.24
N ARG A 113 -14.11 -10.55 -7.45
CA ARG A 113 -14.05 -9.31 -6.66
C ARG A 113 -14.20 -8.06 -7.51
N VAL A 114 -14.86 -8.13 -8.67
CA VAL A 114 -14.93 -7.04 -9.65
C VAL A 114 -15.38 -5.71 -9.04
N ASP A 115 -16.40 -5.71 -8.19
CA ASP A 115 -16.90 -4.49 -7.55
C ASP A 115 -15.84 -3.89 -6.60
N ALA A 116 -15.22 -4.74 -5.76
CA ALA A 116 -14.17 -4.32 -4.84
C ALA A 116 -12.91 -3.85 -5.57
N VAL A 117 -12.53 -4.51 -6.67
CA VAL A 117 -11.43 -4.09 -7.56
C VAL A 117 -11.71 -2.71 -8.14
N THR A 118 -12.92 -2.49 -8.66
CA THR A 118 -13.33 -1.20 -9.23
C THR A 118 -13.32 -0.09 -8.17
N GLU A 119 -13.81 -0.39 -6.96
CA GLU A 119 -13.81 0.55 -5.84
C GLU A 119 -12.38 0.92 -5.41
N VAL A 120 -11.51 -0.08 -5.28
CA VAL A 120 -10.10 0.10 -4.88
C VAL A 120 -9.32 0.89 -5.94
N GLU A 121 -9.57 0.66 -7.22
CA GLU A 121 -8.99 1.48 -8.28
C GLU A 121 -9.47 2.93 -8.21
N GLY A 122 -10.73 3.16 -7.85
CA GLY A 122 -11.26 4.48 -7.56
C GLY A 122 -10.46 5.19 -6.46
N PHE A 123 -10.27 4.53 -5.32
CA PHE A 123 -9.44 5.07 -4.23
C PHE A 123 -7.98 5.25 -4.64
N ALA A 124 -7.42 4.34 -5.45
CA ALA A 124 -6.05 4.45 -5.93
C ALA A 124 -5.87 5.68 -6.84
N TRP A 125 -6.82 5.96 -7.74
CA TRP A 125 -6.78 7.16 -8.58
C TRP A 125 -7.00 8.45 -7.77
N GLU A 126 -7.81 8.39 -6.71
CA GLU A 126 -7.91 9.50 -5.77
C GLU A 126 -6.58 9.73 -5.02
N LEU A 127 -5.89 8.66 -4.62
CA LEU A 127 -4.54 8.74 -4.05
C LEU A 127 -3.55 9.37 -5.05
N VAL A 128 -3.61 9.01 -6.34
CA VAL A 128 -2.80 9.62 -7.40
C VAL A 128 -3.01 11.13 -7.47
N ASP A 129 -4.26 11.61 -7.50
CA ASP A 129 -4.57 13.05 -7.53
C ASP A 129 -3.91 13.78 -6.35
N ARG A 130 -4.04 13.22 -5.15
CA ARG A 130 -3.49 13.82 -3.91
C ARG A 130 -1.96 13.81 -3.90
N LEU A 131 -1.32 12.74 -4.39
CA LEU A 131 0.14 12.65 -4.47
C LEU A 131 0.73 13.50 -5.60
N GLY A 132 -0.02 13.72 -6.70
CA GLY A 132 0.37 14.60 -7.81
C GLY A 132 0.65 16.03 -7.35
N ALA A 133 -0.18 16.56 -6.45
CA ALA A 133 0.01 17.87 -5.83
C ALA A 133 1.30 17.98 -4.98
N LEU A 134 1.91 16.85 -4.63
CA LEU A 134 3.15 16.75 -3.85
C LEU A 134 4.38 16.37 -4.70
N GLY A 135 4.21 16.29 -6.02
CA GLY A 135 5.27 15.99 -6.98
C GLY A 135 5.45 14.52 -7.33
N CYS A 136 4.48 13.66 -7.03
CA CYS A 136 4.49 12.26 -7.46
C CYS A 136 3.79 12.11 -8.82
N ALA A 137 4.45 11.54 -9.83
CA ALA A 137 3.92 11.45 -11.20
C ALA A 137 3.46 10.02 -11.55
N VAL A 138 2.41 9.55 -10.88
CA VAL A 138 1.83 8.22 -11.18
C VAL A 138 1.04 8.27 -12.49
N THR A 139 1.26 7.30 -13.36
CA THR A 139 0.56 7.18 -14.65
C THR A 139 -0.26 5.90 -14.79
N ARG A 140 -0.04 4.90 -13.92
CA ARG A 140 -0.71 3.60 -14.00
C ARG A 140 -0.90 2.93 -12.63
N LEU A 141 -1.82 1.98 -12.59
CA LEU A 141 -2.01 1.05 -11.47
C LEU A 141 -1.55 -0.33 -11.91
N ALA A 142 -0.93 -1.09 -11.02
CA ALA A 142 -0.51 -2.46 -11.28
C ALA A 142 -1.02 -3.39 -10.19
N TRP A 143 -1.75 -4.42 -10.57
CA TRP A 143 -2.21 -5.46 -9.64
C TRP A 143 -1.12 -6.48 -9.37
N GLN A 144 -0.97 -6.86 -8.11
CA GLN A 144 -0.01 -7.85 -7.64
C GLN A 144 -0.73 -8.89 -6.78
N VAL A 145 -0.45 -10.17 -7.01
CA VAL A 145 -1.05 -11.27 -6.25
C VAL A 145 -0.08 -11.83 -5.21
N GLY A 146 -0.59 -11.97 -3.98
CA GLY A 146 -0.05 -12.70 -2.83
C GLY A 146 0.82 -11.89 -1.85
N ARG A 147 1.73 -12.59 -1.14
CA ARG A 147 2.20 -12.13 0.19
C ARG A 147 2.90 -10.77 0.16
N PRO A 148 2.53 -9.85 1.08
CA PRO A 148 3.08 -8.52 1.11
C PRO A 148 4.58 -8.60 1.27
N ARG A 149 5.30 -7.83 0.45
CA ARG A 149 6.65 -7.47 0.83
C ARG A 149 6.51 -6.62 2.08
N ASN A 150 7.38 -6.83 3.07
CA ASN A 150 7.53 -5.88 4.15
C ASN A 150 8.27 -4.66 3.57
N THR A 151 7.62 -3.96 2.63
CA THR A 151 8.12 -2.70 2.10
C THR A 151 8.18 -1.79 3.30
N GLY A 152 9.38 -1.30 3.62
CA GLY A 152 9.57 -0.40 4.73
C GLY A 152 8.65 0.82 4.65
N TRP A 153 8.76 1.69 5.63
CA TRP A 153 7.94 2.89 5.88
C TRP A 153 7.71 3.87 4.69
N TYR A 154 8.23 3.61 3.50
CA TYR A 154 8.25 4.48 2.34
C TYR A 154 7.48 3.85 1.17
N LEU A 155 6.18 4.16 1.08
CA LEU A 155 5.35 3.77 -0.07
C LEU A 155 5.63 4.63 -1.32
N VAL A 156 6.14 5.85 -1.16
CA VAL A 156 6.33 6.85 -2.24
C VAL A 156 7.80 7.30 -2.29
N PRO A 157 8.26 7.99 -3.36
CA PRO A 157 9.63 8.51 -3.42
C PRO A 157 9.95 9.41 -2.22
N TYR A 158 11.21 9.43 -1.78
CA TYR A 158 11.61 10.12 -0.55
C TYR A 158 11.11 11.57 -0.44
N PRO A 159 11.17 12.42 -1.49
CA PRO A 159 10.66 13.79 -1.40
C PRO A 159 9.17 13.86 -1.04
N VAL A 160 8.38 12.93 -1.57
CA VAL A 160 6.95 12.81 -1.31
C VAL A 160 6.74 12.21 0.08
N THR A 161 7.48 11.17 0.47
CA THR A 161 7.34 10.58 1.81
C THR A 161 7.69 11.59 2.91
N ALA A 162 8.71 12.41 2.68
CA ALA A 162 9.06 13.45 3.61
C ALA A 162 7.93 14.48 3.75
N ALA A 163 7.27 14.82 2.64
CA ALA A 163 6.13 15.73 2.65
C ALA A 163 4.91 15.14 3.35
N THR A 164 4.60 13.87 3.12
CA THR A 164 3.42 13.19 3.65
C THR A 164 3.54 12.77 5.11
N SER A 165 4.72 12.27 5.51
CA SER A 165 4.92 11.67 6.82
C SER A 165 5.85 12.49 7.73
N THR A 166 6.99 12.92 7.21
CA THR A 166 8.07 13.45 8.06
C THR A 166 7.80 14.88 8.52
N VAL A 167 7.32 15.75 7.62
CA VAL A 167 7.02 17.15 7.94
C VAL A 167 5.88 17.26 8.97
N PRO A 168 4.70 16.63 8.79
CA PRO A 168 3.66 16.66 9.81
C PRO A 168 4.14 16.15 11.17
N SER A 169 4.91 15.06 11.20
CA SER A 169 5.48 14.49 12.43
C SER A 169 6.46 15.41 13.15
N ARG A 170 7.01 16.42 12.47
CA ARG A 170 7.95 17.40 13.07
C ARG A 170 7.30 18.70 13.49
N LEU A 171 6.29 19.14 12.73
CA LEU A 171 5.49 20.30 13.10
C LEU A 171 4.72 20.07 14.39
N LEU A 172 4.45 18.80 14.69
CA LEU A 172 3.85 18.34 15.93
C LEU A 172 4.97 17.88 16.87
N GLY A 173 4.94 18.36 18.12
CA GLY A 173 5.85 17.94 19.17
C GLY A 173 5.58 16.50 19.62
N LYS A 174 6.54 15.90 20.33
CA LYS A 174 6.35 14.57 20.93
C LYS A 174 5.18 14.53 21.92
N ASP A 175 4.88 15.67 22.55
CA ASP A 175 3.80 15.80 23.53
C ASP A 175 2.42 15.97 22.86
N ASP A 176 2.36 16.20 21.55
CA ASP A 176 1.10 16.32 20.80
C ASP A 176 0.46 14.96 20.49
N PHE A 177 1.22 13.87 20.63
CA PHE A 177 0.76 12.51 20.35
C PHE A 177 1.12 11.59 21.50
N GLU A 178 0.12 11.11 22.21
CA GLU A 178 0.29 9.90 23.00
C GLU A 178 0.32 8.72 22.03
N VAL A 179 1.46 8.02 21.97
CA VAL A 179 1.52 6.72 21.29
C VAL A 179 0.77 5.73 22.16
N VAL A 180 -0.55 5.65 21.98
CA VAL A 180 -1.32 4.51 22.44
C VAL A 180 -0.84 3.34 21.59
N LYS A 181 0.02 2.48 22.16
CA LYS A 181 0.55 1.29 21.48
C LYS A 181 -0.61 0.56 20.77
N PRO A 182 -0.45 0.12 19.51
CA PRO A 182 -1.57 -0.43 18.78
C PRO A 182 -2.10 -1.68 19.47
N VAL A 183 -3.40 -1.88 19.33
CA VAL A 183 -4.13 -3.13 19.52
C VAL A 183 -3.37 -4.28 18.83
N TYR A 184 -2.40 -4.87 19.52
CA TYR A 184 -1.71 -6.10 19.13
C TYR A 184 -2.08 -7.19 20.13
N ALA A 185 -3.23 -7.83 19.91
CA ALA A 185 -3.50 -9.22 20.29
C ALA A 185 -4.96 -9.57 19.95
N ILE A 186 -5.17 -10.38 18.91
CA ILE A 186 -6.01 -11.55 19.09
C ILE A 186 -5.03 -12.71 19.19
N LYS A 187 -4.86 -13.19 20.41
CA LYS A 187 -4.08 -14.38 20.72
C LYS A 187 -5.07 -15.54 20.76
N GLY A 188 -5.01 -16.43 19.77
CA GLY A 188 -5.83 -17.64 19.75
C GLY A 188 -6.23 -18.06 18.34
N GLU A 189 -5.60 -19.16 17.89
CA GLU A 189 -5.92 -19.99 16.73
C GLU A 189 -5.55 -19.47 15.33
N GLY A 190 -4.50 -20.08 14.78
CA GLY A 190 -4.09 -19.99 13.37
C GLY A 190 -3.00 -18.96 13.12
N ASP A 191 -2.05 -19.31 12.26
CA ASP A 191 -1.04 -18.39 11.71
C ASP A 191 -1.68 -17.03 11.42
N SER A 192 -1.20 -15.96 12.04
CA SER A 192 -1.68 -14.62 11.68
C SER A 192 -1.34 -14.42 10.21
N PRO A 193 -2.30 -14.38 9.28
CA PRO A 193 -1.99 -14.52 7.85
C PRO A 193 -1.27 -13.29 7.28
N LEU A 194 -1.04 -12.25 8.08
CA LEU A 194 -0.57 -10.95 7.63
C LEU A 194 0.29 -10.28 8.70
N SER A 195 1.57 -10.07 8.40
CA SER A 195 2.39 -9.08 9.09
C SER A 195 1.83 -7.68 8.76
N MET A 196 0.85 -7.23 9.53
CA MET A 196 0.14 -5.96 9.35
C MET A 196 0.78 -4.80 10.11
N THR A 197 2.10 -4.83 10.29
CA THR A 197 2.86 -3.81 11.03
C THR A 197 2.80 -2.42 10.37
N GLY A 198 2.40 -2.33 9.10
CA GLY A 198 2.23 -1.06 8.37
C GLY A 198 0.97 -0.25 8.73
N HIS A 199 -0.11 -0.87 9.21
CA HIS A 199 -1.40 -0.15 9.34
C HIS A 199 -1.41 0.93 10.41
N GLY A 200 -0.85 0.62 11.59
CA GLY A 200 -0.70 1.60 12.66
C GLY A 200 0.13 2.82 12.24
N GLY A 201 1.13 2.61 11.37
CA GLY A 201 1.97 3.67 10.82
C GLY A 201 1.15 4.70 10.03
N ASN A 202 0.40 4.25 9.02
CA ASN A 202 -0.37 5.17 8.17
C ASN A 202 -1.58 5.78 8.87
N LEU A 203 -2.17 5.11 9.87
CA LEU A 203 -3.17 5.73 10.74
C LEU A 203 -2.61 6.88 11.55
N ALA A 204 -1.43 6.69 12.14
CA ALA A 204 -0.74 7.75 12.85
C ALA A 204 -0.41 8.92 11.91
N GLN A 205 0.01 8.66 10.66
CA GLN A 205 0.25 9.73 9.70
C GLN A 205 -1.03 10.44 9.26
N HIS A 206 -2.14 9.72 9.05
CA HIS A 206 -3.44 10.32 8.78
C HIS A 206 -3.85 11.26 9.92
N ALA A 207 -3.76 10.81 11.17
CA ALA A 207 -4.08 11.62 12.35
C ALA A 207 -3.18 12.87 12.46
N ARG A 208 -1.87 12.73 12.22
CA ARG A 208 -0.94 13.86 12.18
C ARG A 208 -1.31 14.87 11.11
N TRP A 209 -1.66 14.40 9.92
CA TRP A 209 -2.09 15.28 8.82
C TRP A 209 -3.36 16.06 9.19
N GLN A 210 -4.35 15.39 9.79
CA GLN A 210 -5.57 16.05 10.27
C GLN A 210 -5.25 17.11 11.33
N GLU A 211 -4.33 16.81 12.25
CA GLU A 211 -3.98 17.72 13.33
C GLU A 211 -3.22 18.96 12.83
N VAL A 212 -2.23 18.81 11.93
CA VAL A 212 -1.56 19.98 11.33
C VAL A 212 -2.54 20.83 10.50
N THR A 213 -3.51 20.18 9.83
CA THR A 213 -4.57 20.87 9.09
C THR A 213 -5.48 21.66 10.04
N ARG A 214 -5.93 21.03 11.13
CA ARG A 214 -6.79 21.64 12.16
C ARG A 214 -6.12 22.83 12.84
N ARG A 215 -4.80 22.76 13.07
CA ARG A 215 -3.99 23.86 13.61
C ARG A 215 -3.72 24.98 12.60
N GLY A 216 -4.14 24.84 11.34
CA GLY A 216 -3.87 25.81 10.28
C GLY A 216 -2.38 25.95 9.97
N LEU A 217 -1.59 24.90 10.22
CA LEU A 217 -0.17 24.92 9.93
C LEU A 217 0.05 24.88 8.42
N ARG A 218 1.24 25.31 8.00
CA ARG A 218 1.69 25.27 6.62
C ARG A 218 2.89 24.36 6.46
N TYR A 219 3.08 23.90 5.23
CA TYR A 219 4.30 23.23 4.84
C TYR A 219 5.48 24.22 4.91
N PRO A 220 6.62 23.86 5.52
CA PRO A 220 7.77 24.76 5.65
C PRO A 220 8.35 25.16 4.29
N ASP A 221 8.82 26.39 4.18
CA ASP A 221 9.62 26.83 3.05
C ASP A 221 11.01 26.16 3.05
N ALA A 222 11.67 26.15 1.90
CA ALA A 222 12.93 25.44 1.72
C ALA A 222 14.06 25.91 2.66
N ASP A 223 14.04 27.17 3.07
CA ASP A 223 14.99 27.79 4.01
C ASP A 223 14.66 27.51 5.49
N GLU A 224 13.40 27.14 5.79
CA GLU A 224 12.95 26.70 7.11
C GLU A 224 13.23 25.21 7.36
N LEU A 225 13.49 24.45 6.30
CA LEU A 225 13.79 23.04 6.40
C LEU A 225 15.22 22.80 6.95
N PRO A 226 15.38 21.87 7.92
CA PRO A 226 16.70 21.45 8.38
C PRO A 226 17.58 20.95 7.24
N LYS A 227 18.92 21.09 7.36
CA LYS A 227 19.88 20.73 6.29
C LYS A 227 19.67 19.33 5.70
N ILE A 228 19.25 18.36 6.51
CA ILE A 228 18.97 16.98 6.11
C ILE A 228 17.76 16.83 5.16
N TYR A 229 16.93 17.86 5.00
CA TYR A 229 15.76 17.90 4.09
C TYR A 229 15.93 18.90 2.95
N LYS A 230 17.15 19.37 2.68
CA LYS A 230 17.40 20.26 1.54
C LYS A 230 17.04 19.61 0.19
N THR A 231 16.97 18.28 0.14
CA THR A 231 16.44 17.53 -1.02
C THR A 231 14.95 17.77 -1.29
N LEU A 232 14.23 18.42 -0.37
CA LEU A 232 12.83 18.84 -0.55
C LEU A 232 12.71 20.27 -1.11
N ALA A 233 13.82 20.96 -1.35
CA ALA A 233 13.78 22.27 -1.98
C ALA A 233 13.11 22.16 -3.37
N GLY A 234 12.11 23.02 -3.61
CA GLY A 234 11.29 22.95 -4.82
C GLY A 234 10.11 21.97 -4.75
N ASN A 235 9.81 21.38 -3.60
CA ASN A 235 8.57 20.62 -3.43
C ASN A 235 7.35 21.53 -3.68
N PRO A 236 6.36 21.11 -4.51
CA PRO A 236 5.18 21.92 -4.82
C PRO A 236 4.30 22.30 -3.62
N ALA A 237 4.48 21.64 -2.47
CA ALA A 237 3.77 21.94 -1.23
C ALA A 237 4.37 23.11 -0.44
N ALA A 238 5.62 23.53 -0.72
CA ALA A 238 6.32 24.57 0.04
C ALA A 238 5.48 25.84 0.23
N GLY A 239 5.39 26.32 1.48
CA GLY A 239 4.65 27.51 1.86
C GLY A 239 3.13 27.35 1.96
N LYS A 240 2.55 26.29 1.39
CA LYS A 240 1.08 26.10 1.36
C LYS A 240 0.53 25.67 2.72
N PRO A 241 -0.64 26.20 3.15
CA PRO A 241 -1.31 25.68 4.33
C PRO A 241 -1.76 24.23 4.10
N PHE A 242 -1.73 23.40 5.15
CA PHE A 242 -2.20 22.02 5.05
C PHE A 242 -3.69 21.91 4.69
N THR A 243 -4.48 22.97 4.91
CA THR A 243 -5.87 23.05 4.43
C THR A 243 -6.01 23.10 2.91
N GLU A 244 -4.95 23.48 2.20
CA GLU A 244 -4.87 23.43 0.73
C GLU A 244 -4.23 22.13 0.23
N LEU A 245 -3.66 21.30 1.11
CA LEU A 245 -3.03 20.02 0.80
C LEU A 245 -3.99 18.88 1.19
N ARG A 246 -4.54 18.19 0.18
CA ARG A 246 -5.43 17.03 0.43
C ARG A 246 -4.65 15.89 1.10
N ASN A 247 -5.26 15.23 2.09
CA ASN A 247 -4.62 14.20 2.90
C ASN A 247 -4.43 12.89 2.11
N PRO A 248 -3.22 12.49 1.69
CA PRO A 248 -3.05 11.29 0.88
C PRO A 248 -3.37 10.01 1.65
N TYR A 249 -3.41 10.03 2.98
CA TYR A 249 -3.69 8.82 3.76
C TYR A 249 -5.16 8.42 3.73
N THR A 250 -6.11 9.32 3.47
CA THR A 250 -7.54 8.98 3.46
C THR A 250 -7.86 7.90 2.41
N PRO A 251 -7.59 8.07 1.10
CA PRO A 251 -7.83 7.00 0.13
C PRO A 251 -6.99 5.75 0.40
N LEU A 252 -5.76 5.89 0.92
CA LEU A 252 -4.93 4.75 1.30
C LEU A 252 -5.59 3.88 2.38
N LEU A 253 -6.20 4.51 3.39
CA LEU A 253 -6.94 3.79 4.43
C LEU A 253 -8.21 3.12 3.88
N HIS A 254 -8.85 3.71 2.86
CA HIS A 254 -9.98 3.09 2.17
C HIS A 254 -9.57 1.84 1.37
N ILE A 255 -8.44 1.88 0.65
CA ILE A 255 -7.87 0.71 -0.04
C ILE A 255 -7.65 -0.44 0.96
N TRP A 256 -7.08 -0.12 2.11
CA TRP A 256 -6.83 -1.10 3.17
C TRP A 256 -8.11 -1.65 3.79
N ARG A 257 -9.09 -0.77 4.05
CA ARG A 257 -10.40 -1.17 4.55
C ARG A 257 -11.12 -2.12 3.59
N ALA A 258 -10.91 -1.96 2.28
CA ALA A 258 -11.43 -2.88 1.26
C ALA A 258 -10.69 -4.24 1.22
N GLY A 259 -9.65 -4.44 2.03
CA GLY A 259 -8.89 -5.70 2.12
C GLY A 259 -7.71 -5.79 1.15
N PHE A 260 -7.25 -4.66 0.61
CA PHE A 260 -6.16 -4.63 -0.37
C PHE A 260 -4.96 -3.84 0.18
N GLY A 261 -3.76 -4.18 -0.31
CA GLY A 261 -2.52 -3.49 0.05
C GLY A 261 -2.09 -2.48 -1.01
N VAL A 262 -1.21 -1.57 -0.59
CA VAL A 262 -0.39 -0.75 -1.50
C VAL A 262 1.07 -1.05 -1.16
N ASP A 263 1.86 -1.47 -2.14
CA ASP A 263 3.24 -1.93 -1.94
C ASP A 263 4.25 -0.81 -2.18
N TYR A 264 4.21 -0.24 -3.38
CA TYR A 264 5.12 0.81 -3.80
C TYR A 264 4.42 1.73 -4.80
N ILE A 265 4.79 3.00 -4.76
CA ILE A 265 4.26 4.08 -5.56
C ILE A 265 5.45 4.84 -6.14
N ASP A 266 5.55 4.87 -7.46
CA ASP A 266 6.47 5.73 -8.19
C ASP A 266 5.77 6.29 -9.43
N ASP A 267 6.15 5.87 -10.64
CA ASP A 267 5.35 6.07 -11.85
C ASP A 267 4.10 5.17 -11.90
N THR A 268 4.04 4.20 -10.97
CA THR A 268 3.06 3.13 -10.88
C THR A 268 2.65 2.95 -9.41
N ILE A 269 1.35 2.84 -9.11
CA ILE A 269 0.89 2.32 -7.81
C ILE A 269 0.73 0.80 -7.93
N LYS A 270 1.45 0.05 -7.11
CA LYS A 270 1.30 -1.41 -6.98
C LYS A 270 0.21 -1.73 -5.95
N LEU A 271 -0.96 -2.14 -6.43
CA LEU A 271 -2.09 -2.62 -5.64
C LEU A 271 -1.96 -4.11 -5.40
N ARG A 272 -2.25 -4.56 -4.18
CA ARG A 272 -2.01 -5.94 -3.77
C ARG A 272 -3.29 -6.61 -3.33
N VAL A 273 -3.55 -7.78 -3.92
CA VAL A 273 -4.54 -8.74 -3.43
C VAL A 273 -3.77 -9.92 -2.85
N HIS A 274 -4.14 -10.41 -1.68
CA HIS A 274 -3.52 -11.64 -1.19
C HIS A 274 -4.34 -12.86 -1.62
N ALA A 275 -3.66 -13.81 -2.23
CA ALA A 275 -4.16 -15.16 -2.42
C ALA A 275 -3.80 -15.97 -1.17
N LYS A 276 -4.77 -16.70 -0.61
CA LYS A 276 -4.53 -17.73 0.41
C LYS A 276 -3.75 -18.89 -0.22
#